data_AF-A0A959V3C9-F1
#
_entry.id   AF-A0A959V3C9-F1
#
_cell.length_a   1.000
_cell.length_b   1.000
_cell.length_c   1.000
_cell.angle_alpha   90.00
_cell.angle_beta   90.00
_cell.angle_gamma   90.00
#
_symmetry.space_group_name_H-M   'P 1'
#
loop_
_entity.id
_entity.type
_entity.pdbx_description
1 polymer ?
#
loop_
_entity_poly.entity_id
_entity_poly.type
_entity_poly.pdbx_seq_one_letter_code
_entity_poly.pdbx_strand_id
1 'polypeptide(L)'
;QNGIALNALHDKAFDRGLITFDDELRLVCSPMVKDHYADRVVAENFEAYEGTSLRVPEEASGPKPEYLEWHRNEVFGKVIG
;
A
#
# COMPACT_ATOMS: atom_id res chain seq x y z
N GLN A 1 9.20 -14.21 -7.58
CA GLN A 1 7.75 -14.15 -7.83
C GLN A 1 7.11 -14.32 -6.47
N ASN A 2 6.84 -13.20 -5.80
CA ASN A 2 6.67 -13.13 -4.35
C ASN A 2 5.17 -13.06 -4.06
N GLY A 3 4.64 -14.08 -3.39
CA GLY A 3 3.22 -14.36 -3.16
C GLY A 3 2.49 -13.39 -2.23
N ILE A 4 2.58 -12.10 -2.48
CA ILE A 4 1.50 -11.16 -2.18
C ILE A 4 1.00 -10.75 -3.57
N ALA A 5 -0.08 -11.35 -4.05
CA ALA A 5 -0.75 -10.83 -5.25
C ALA A 5 -1.51 -9.56 -4.85
N LEU A 6 -0.78 -8.50 -4.47
CA LEU A 6 -1.22 -7.15 -4.79
C LEU A 6 -1.42 -7.23 -6.31
N ASN A 7 -2.67 -7.06 -6.77
CA ASN A 7 -2.88 -6.99 -8.22
C ASN A 7 -1.93 -5.90 -8.78
N ALA A 8 -1.54 -5.97 -10.05
CA ALA A 8 -0.51 -5.06 -10.61
C ALA A 8 -0.82 -3.55 -10.43
N LEU A 9 -2.06 -3.21 -10.06
CA LEU A 9 -2.47 -1.88 -9.64
C LEU A 9 -1.88 -1.49 -8.27
N HIS A 10 -1.99 -2.33 -7.25
CA HIS A 10 -1.47 -2.04 -5.92
C HIS A 10 0.05 -2.00 -5.89
N ASP A 11 0.75 -2.88 -6.62
CA ASP A 11 2.21 -2.82 -6.74
C ASP A 11 2.66 -1.45 -7.29
N LYS A 12 2.02 -1.01 -8.39
CA LYS A 12 2.29 0.32 -8.97
C LYS A 12 1.93 1.46 -8.03
N ALA A 13 0.87 1.32 -7.23
CA ALA A 13 0.50 2.32 -6.25
C ALA A 13 1.53 2.41 -5.12
N PHE A 14 2.05 1.26 -4.65
CA PHE A 14 3.12 1.22 -3.67
C PHE A 14 4.41 1.84 -4.21
N ASP A 15 4.84 1.45 -5.41
CA ASP A 15 6.04 2.00 -6.07
C ASP A 15 5.98 3.51 -6.27
N ARG A 16 4.77 4.06 -6.45
CA ARG A 16 4.52 5.50 -6.62
C ARG A 16 4.28 6.26 -5.31
N GLY A 17 4.35 5.58 -4.16
CA GLY A 17 4.08 6.21 -2.86
C GLY A 17 2.63 6.60 -2.64
N LEU A 18 1.70 6.05 -3.43
CA LEU A 18 0.27 6.28 -3.31
C LEU A 18 -0.35 5.49 -2.14
N ILE A 19 0.24 4.34 -1.84
CA ILE A 19 -0.08 3.51 -0.67
C ILE A 19 1.20 3.07 0.03
N THR A 20 1.06 2.66 1.29
CA THR A 20 2.12 2.00 2.08
C THR A 20 1.47 1.05 3.10
N PHE A 21 2.28 0.42 3.96
CA PHE A 21 1.79 -0.39 5.08
C PHE A 21 2.37 0.13 6.39
N ASP A 22 1.57 0.14 7.45
CA ASP A 22 2.04 0.48 8.80
C ASP A 22 2.76 -0.71 9.48
N ASP A 23 3.14 -0.53 10.75
CA ASP A 23 3.86 -1.55 11.52
C ASP A 23 3.01 -2.80 11.85
N GLU A 24 1.68 -2.69 11.72
CA GLU A 24 0.72 -3.81 11.84
C GLU A 24 0.35 -4.38 10.45
N LEU A 25 1.12 -4.00 9.43
CA LEU A 25 0.90 -4.33 8.03
C LEU A 25 -0.47 -3.90 7.49
N ARG A 26 -1.13 -2.90 8.09
CA ARG A 26 -2.39 -2.36 7.57
C ARG A 26 -2.13 -1.44 6.39
N LEU A 27 -2.97 -1.53 5.37
CA LEU A 27 -2.89 -0.65 4.20
C LEU A 27 -3.14 0.80 4.63
N VAL A 28 -2.26 1.71 4.22
CA VAL A 28 -2.38 3.15 4.44
C VAL A 28 -2.42 3.85 3.08
N CYS A 29 -3.45 4.66 2.84
CA CYS A 29 -3.57 5.44 1.61
C CYS A 29 -3.01 6.86 1.78
N SER A 30 -2.31 7.36 0.77
CA SER A 30 -1.85 8.75 0.73
C SER A 30 -3.02 9.72 0.58
N PRO A 31 -2.88 11.00 0.98
CA PRO A 31 -3.91 12.02 0.75
C PRO A 31 -4.34 12.10 -0.73
N MET A 32 -3.39 11.96 -1.66
CA MET A 32 -3.69 11.97 -3.10
C MET A 32 -4.67 10.87 -3.51
N VAL A 33 -4.59 9.68 -2.92
CA VAL A 33 -5.56 8.60 -3.21
C VAL A 33 -6.90 8.89 -2.53
N LYS A 34 -6.88 9.41 -1.30
CA LYS A 34 -8.07 9.72 -0.50
C LYS A 34 -8.95 10.79 -1.16
N ASP A 35 -8.34 11.78 -1.80
CA ASP A 35 -9.06 12.82 -2.54
C ASP A 35 -9.93 12.25 -3.69
N HIS A 36 -9.69 11.00 -4.09
CA HIS A 36 -10.44 10.32 -5.14
C HIS A 36 -11.39 9.22 -4.62
N TYR A 37 -11.67 9.12 -3.32
CA TYR A 37 -12.60 8.09 -2.79
C TYR A 37 -14.04 8.20 -3.31
N ALA A 38 -14.46 9.37 -3.81
CA ALA A 38 -15.74 9.49 -4.51
C ALA A 38 -15.78 8.73 -5.85
N ASP A 39 -14.61 8.41 -6.44
CA ASP A 39 -14.53 7.55 -7.63
C ASP A 39 -14.71 6.08 -7.23
N ARG A 40 -15.69 5.42 -7.85
CA ARG A 40 -16.04 4.04 -7.53
C ARG A 40 -14.88 3.06 -7.70
N VAL A 41 -14.03 3.25 -8.72
CA VAL A 41 -12.89 2.35 -8.97
C VAL A 41 -11.84 2.52 -7.87
N VAL A 42 -11.59 3.76 -7.45
CA VAL A 42 -10.66 4.04 -6.36
C VAL A 42 -11.20 3.50 -5.04
N ALA A 43 -12.48 3.70 -4.75
CA ALA A 43 -13.11 3.17 -3.53
C ALA A 43 -13.03 1.63 -3.45
N GLU A 44 -13.42 0.95 -4.54
CA GLU A 44 -13.42 -0.52 -4.62
C GLU A 44 -12.01 -1.13 -4.51
N ASN A 45 -10.96 -0.41 -4.94
CA ASN A 45 -9.59 -0.92 -4.93
C ASN A 45 -8.74 -0.45 -3.76
N PHE A 46 -9.04 0.69 -3.11
CA PHE A 46 -8.18 1.26 -2.08
C PHE A 46 -8.93 1.55 -0.78
N GLU A 47 -10.02 2.34 -0.84
CA GLU A 47 -10.80 2.69 0.37
C GLU A 47 -11.31 1.43 1.08
N ALA A 48 -11.83 0.47 0.33
CA ALA A 48 -12.36 -0.79 0.86
C ALA A 48 -11.33 -1.64 1.64
N TYR A 49 -10.03 -1.38 1.44
CA TYR A 49 -8.94 -2.11 2.09
C TYR A 49 -8.12 -1.25 3.06
N GLU A 50 -8.34 0.07 3.13
CA GLU A 50 -7.62 0.93 4.06
C GLU A 50 -7.83 0.46 5.50
N GLY A 51 -6.74 0.39 6.28
CA GLY A 51 -6.74 -0.13 7.64
C GLY A 51 -6.83 -1.66 7.73
N THR A 52 -6.96 -2.38 6.62
CA THR A 52 -6.96 -3.85 6.62
C THR A 52 -5.52 -4.37 6.57
N SER A 53 -5.20 -5.32 7.45
CA SER A 53 -3.87 -5.97 7.47
C SER A 53 -3.62 -6.80 6.22
N LEU A 54 -2.41 -6.69 5.70
CA LEU A 54 -1.90 -7.49 4.62
C LEU A 54 -1.87 -8.96 5.03
N ARG A 55 -2.54 -9.81 4.25
CA ARG A 55 -2.50 -11.25 4.46
C ARG A 55 -1.17 -11.80 3.94
N VAL A 56 -0.27 -12.13 4.85
CA VAL A 56 0.98 -12.83 4.56
C VAL A 56 0.76 -14.34 4.72
N PRO A 57 1.04 -15.17 3.70
CA PRO A 57 1.01 -16.63 3.84
C PRO A 57 1.98 -17.12 4.92
N GLU A 58 1.65 -18.19 5.64
CA GLU A 58 2.51 -18.73 6.70
C GLU A 58 3.89 -19.17 6.20
N GLU A 59 4.00 -19.56 4.92
CA GLU A 59 5.26 -19.97 4.31
C GLU A 59 6.11 -18.80 3.81
N ALA A 60 5.59 -17.57 3.83
CA ALA A 60 6.26 -16.38 3.32
C ALA A 60 6.85 -15.54 4.46
N SER A 61 8.09 -15.06 4.29
CA SER A 61 8.76 -14.21 5.29
C SER A 61 8.18 -12.79 5.45
N GLY A 62 7.10 -12.44 4.74
CA GLY A 62 6.51 -11.11 4.75
C GLY A 62 7.44 -9.99 4.25
N PRO A 63 6.97 -8.73 4.22
CA PRO A 63 7.83 -7.58 4.04
C PRO A 63 8.69 -7.35 5.30
N LYS A 64 9.96 -6.99 5.11
CA LYS A 64 10.82 -6.64 6.25
C LYS A 64 10.40 -5.28 6.83
N PRO A 65 10.31 -5.14 8.16
CA PRO A 65 9.94 -3.87 8.80
C PRO A 65 10.83 -2.70 8.35
N GLU A 66 12.15 -2.91 8.22
CA GLU A 66 13.07 -1.85 7.81
C GLU A 66 12.80 -1.32 6.38
N TYR A 67 12.24 -2.14 5.49
CA TYR A 67 11.89 -1.71 4.14
C TYR A 67 10.58 -0.91 4.12
N LEU A 68 9.61 -1.28 4.95
CA LEU A 68 8.37 -0.51 5.09
C LEU A 68 8.65 0.84 5.76
N GLU A 69 9.50 0.87 6.77
CA GLU A 69 9.93 2.11 7.41
C GLU A 69 10.62 3.05 6.40
N TRP A 70 11.60 2.54 5.66
CA TRP A 70 12.26 3.31 4.60
C TRP A 70 11.25 3.82 3.56
N HIS A 71 10.33 2.96 3.10
CA HIS A 71 9.33 3.35 2.11
C HIS A 71 8.41 4.46 2.62
N ARG A 72 7.95 4.38 3.87
CA ARG A 72 7.14 5.43 4.51
C ARG A 72 7.87 6.77 4.59
N ASN A 73 9.18 6.75 4.83
CA ASN A 73 9.99 7.96 4.99
C ASN A 73 10.39 8.59 3.66
N GLU A 74 10.73 7.75 2.67
CA GLU A 74 11.41 8.19 1.43
C GLU A 74 10.50 8.17 0.19
N VAL A 75 9.41 7.42 0.19
CA VAL A 75 8.56 7.22 -1.00
C VAL A 75 7.13 7.67 -0.76
N PHE A 76 6.51 7.22 0.35
CA PHE A 76 5.10 7.46 0.62
C PHE A 76 4.76 8.97 0.71
N GLY A 77 3.77 9.40 -0.07
CA GLY A 77 3.30 10.79 -0.09
C GLY A 77 4.30 11.82 -0.63
N LYS A 78 5.45 11.38 -1.15
CA LYS A 78 6.39 12.28 -1.84
C LYS A 78 5.88 12.51 -3.26
N VAL A 79 5.61 13.78 -3.59
CA VAL A 79 5.36 14.16 -4.98
C VAL A 79 6.69 14.03 -5.72
N ILE A 80 6.82 13.01 -6.56
CA ILE A 80 7.92 12.94 -7.54
C ILE A 80 7.59 14.01 -8.58
N GLY A 81 8.23 15.18 -8.44
CA GLY A 81 8.14 16.28 -9.41
C GLY A 81 8.75 15.94 -10.75
#